data_AF-S8CSI4-F1
#
_entry.id   AF-S8CSI4-F1
#
_cell.length_a   1.000
_cell.length_b   1.000
_cell.length_c   1.000
_cell.angle_alpha   90.00
_cell.angle_beta   90.00
_cell.angle_gamma   90.00
#
_symmetry.space_group_name_H-M   'P 1'
#
loop_
_entity.id
_entity.type
_entity.pdbx_description
1 polymer ?
#
loop_
_entity_poly.entity_id
_entity_poly.type
_entity_poly.pdbx_seq_one_letter_code
_entity_poly.pdbx_strand_id
1 'polypeptide(L)'
;VERRASTSREAKLEYLKRKRLQRMKSEKSNNSSFLNYTLSGSGGDNTFLRASAPCGVRLYNYPLLNPEVGSCSNDKDAFSKHKVAKFETLDFEWTNKIPECPIYSPTMEEFQEPLVYLEKIAPEASRYGICKIISPLVASVPAGVVLMKEKAGFKFTTRVQPLRLAEWGSDDKVTFFMSGRNYTFRDFEKMANKIFAHRYNSAGCLPATFIEKEFWHEIASGKTESVEYACDVDGSAFSSSPSDPLGKSRWNLKKLSRLPKSILRLLETSIPGVTEPMLYIGMLFSMFAWHVEDHYLY
;
A
#
# COMPACT_ATOMS: atom_id res chain seq x y z
N VAL A 1 -29.58 -16.03 -16.74
CA VAL A 1 -29.79 -15.31 -15.46
C VAL A 1 -28.75 -14.19 -15.25
N GLU A 2 -27.53 -14.31 -15.79
CA GLU A 2 -26.46 -13.30 -15.64
C GLU A 2 -26.70 -11.93 -16.32
N ARG A 3 -27.33 -11.88 -17.51
CA ARG A 3 -27.61 -10.61 -18.21
C ARG A 3 -28.60 -9.66 -17.50
N ARG A 4 -29.42 -10.18 -16.58
CA ARG A 4 -30.35 -9.35 -15.77
C ARG A 4 -29.68 -8.79 -14.51
N ALA A 5 -28.62 -9.43 -14.01
CA ALA A 5 -27.88 -8.96 -12.85
C ALA A 5 -26.91 -7.82 -13.21
N SER A 6 -26.31 -7.84 -14.42
CA SER A 6 -25.43 -6.77 -14.92
C SER A 6 -26.19 -5.45 -15.13
N THR A 7 -27.36 -5.53 -15.78
CA THR A 7 -28.23 -4.37 -16.05
C THR A 7 -28.79 -3.74 -14.78
N SER A 8 -29.07 -4.53 -13.74
CA SER A 8 -29.49 -4.04 -12.42
C SER A 8 -28.36 -3.28 -11.69
N ARG A 9 -27.11 -3.76 -11.77
CA ARG A 9 -25.95 -3.10 -11.16
C ARG A 9 -25.60 -1.78 -11.85
N GLU A 10 -25.64 -1.75 -13.18
CA GLU A 10 -25.42 -0.52 -13.97
C GLU A 10 -26.50 0.52 -13.70
N ALA A 11 -27.77 0.12 -13.63
CA ALA A 11 -28.88 1.03 -13.31
C ALA A 11 -28.78 1.61 -11.89
N LYS A 12 -28.36 0.79 -10.91
CA LYS A 12 -28.13 1.24 -9.53
C LYS A 12 -26.95 2.22 -9.44
N LEU A 13 -25.88 1.98 -10.18
CA LEU A 13 -24.74 2.88 -10.26
C LEU A 13 -25.12 4.23 -10.87
N GLU A 14 -25.91 4.22 -11.95
CA GLU A 14 -26.36 5.44 -12.63
C GLU A 14 -27.30 6.26 -11.74
N TYR A 15 -28.17 5.59 -10.96
CA TYR A 15 -29.01 6.22 -9.96
C TYR A 15 -28.19 6.91 -8.86
N LEU A 16 -27.17 6.23 -8.32
CA LEU A 16 -26.31 6.78 -7.27
C LEU A 16 -25.46 7.96 -7.78
N LYS A 17 -24.94 7.89 -9.02
CA LYS A 17 -24.25 9.01 -9.69
C LYS A 17 -25.14 10.25 -9.81
N ARG A 18 -26.42 10.08 -10.20
CA ARG A 18 -27.39 11.19 -10.30
C ARG A 18 -27.70 11.82 -8.94
N LYS A 19 -27.87 11.00 -7.90
CA LYS A 19 -28.11 11.46 -6.52
C LYS A 19 -26.94 12.28 -5.98
N ARG A 20 -25.69 11.89 -6.29
CA ARG A 20 -24.48 12.69 -5.95
C ARG A 20 -24.42 14.01 -6.69
N LEU A 21 -24.69 14.01 -7.99
CA LEU A 21 -24.71 15.24 -8.79
C LEU A 21 -25.72 16.28 -8.25
N GLN A 22 -26.84 15.81 -7.71
CA GLN A 22 -27.85 16.65 -7.06
C GLN A 22 -27.37 17.21 -5.71
N ARG A 23 -26.70 16.39 -4.87
CA ARG A 23 -26.07 16.86 -3.62
C ARG A 23 -25.01 17.94 -3.86
N MET A 24 -24.10 17.71 -4.82
CA MET A 24 -23.04 18.67 -5.14
C MET A 24 -23.58 20.00 -5.69
N LYS A 25 -24.71 19.97 -6.41
CA LYS A 25 -25.41 21.19 -6.85
C LYS A 25 -26.06 21.93 -5.68
N SER A 26 -26.61 21.20 -4.71
CA SER A 26 -27.19 21.78 -3.50
C SER A 26 -26.14 22.44 -2.59
N GLU A 27 -24.96 21.84 -2.45
CA GLU A 27 -23.86 22.39 -1.64
C GLU A 27 -23.21 23.61 -2.31
N LYS A 28 -23.07 23.61 -3.64
CA LYS A 28 -22.60 24.79 -4.39
C LYS A 28 -23.57 25.98 -4.32
N SER A 29 -24.87 25.73 -4.17
CA SER A 29 -25.87 26.79 -3.98
C SER A 29 -25.80 27.44 -2.59
N ASN A 30 -25.25 26.75 -1.58
CA ASN A 30 -25.11 27.29 -0.23
C ASN A 30 -23.80 28.06 -0.02
N ASN A 31 -22.79 27.87 -0.88
CA ASN A 31 -21.47 28.51 -0.76
C ASN A 31 -21.28 29.74 -1.66
N SER A 32 -22.31 30.26 -2.33
CA SER A 32 -22.18 31.47 -3.18
C SER A 32 -22.28 32.79 -2.42
N SER A 33 -22.31 32.76 -1.08
CA SER A 33 -22.09 33.92 -0.23
C SER A 33 -20.77 33.73 0.50
N PHE A 34 -19.91 34.74 0.49
CA PHE A 34 -18.56 34.83 1.09
C PHE A 34 -17.39 34.87 0.09
N LEU A 35 -17.25 36.09 -0.47
CA LEU A 35 -16.05 36.93 -0.53
C LEU A 35 -14.84 36.55 -1.42
N ASN A 36 -14.75 37.38 -2.48
CA ASN A 36 -13.53 37.86 -3.14
C ASN A 36 -12.48 38.38 -2.15
N TYR A 37 -11.21 38.02 -2.33
CA TYR A 37 -10.06 38.94 -2.19
C TYR A 37 -8.88 38.47 -3.05
N THR A 38 -8.45 39.37 -3.93
CA THR A 38 -7.20 39.41 -4.69
C THR A 38 -6.02 39.84 -3.80
N LEU A 39 -4.80 39.39 -4.11
CA LEU A 39 -3.48 40.05 -3.90
C LEU A 39 -2.38 39.08 -4.43
N SER A 40 -1.78 39.36 -5.60
CA SER A 40 -0.51 40.08 -5.83
C SER A 40 0.75 39.26 -5.54
N GLY A 41 1.52 38.98 -6.60
CA GLY A 41 2.80 38.27 -6.54
C GLY A 41 4.02 39.16 -6.33
N SER A 42 5.11 38.49 -5.94
CA SER A 42 6.53 38.86 -6.05
C SER A 42 7.29 37.59 -5.63
N GLY A 43 8.22 36.99 -6.38
CA GLY A 43 9.34 37.58 -7.09
C GLY A 43 10.60 37.37 -6.23
N GLY A 44 11.36 36.31 -6.47
CA GLY A 44 12.62 36.04 -5.74
C GLY A 44 13.30 34.74 -6.13
N ASP A 45 14.27 34.84 -7.03
CA ASP A 45 15.25 33.80 -7.36
C ASP A 45 16.20 33.53 -6.19
N ASN A 46 16.64 32.27 -6.03
CA ASN A 46 18.07 31.97 -5.86
C ASN A 46 18.39 30.48 -6.07
N THR A 47 19.37 30.28 -6.94
CA THR A 47 20.14 29.07 -7.22
C THR A 47 20.88 28.54 -5.98
N PHE A 48 21.15 27.22 -5.88
CA PHE A 48 22.48 26.67 -5.51
C PHE A 48 22.52 25.13 -5.55
N LEU A 49 23.36 24.65 -6.48
CA LEU A 49 24.30 23.52 -6.46
C LEU A 49 23.98 22.15 -5.79
N ARG A 50 24.00 21.17 -6.69
CA ARG A 50 24.31 19.73 -6.59
C ARG A 50 25.57 19.41 -5.73
N ALA A 51 25.45 18.45 -4.81
CA ALA A 51 26.55 17.57 -4.41
C ALA A 51 26.01 16.27 -3.78
N SER A 52 26.58 15.13 -4.19
CA SER A 52 26.26 13.78 -3.72
C SER A 52 27.40 13.21 -2.85
N ALA A 53 27.03 12.22 -2.03
CA ALA A 53 27.83 11.15 -1.38
C ALA A 53 28.47 11.44 0.01
N PRO A 54 28.85 10.40 0.81
CA PRO A 54 28.20 9.09 1.04
C PRO A 54 28.15 8.64 2.54
N CYS A 55 27.39 7.56 2.76
CA CYS A 55 27.43 6.51 3.81
C CYS A 55 28.37 6.68 5.04
N GLY A 56 27.78 6.62 6.24
CA GLY A 56 28.50 6.50 7.52
C GLY A 56 27.85 5.44 8.43
N VAL A 57 28.61 4.38 8.69
CA VAL A 57 28.34 3.30 9.66
C VAL A 57 28.25 3.87 11.08
N ARG A 58 27.24 3.50 11.87
CA ARG A 58 27.24 3.73 13.33
C ARG A 58 27.01 2.45 14.10
N LEU A 59 27.93 2.26 15.05
CA LEU A 59 28.07 1.14 15.97
C LEU A 59 26.96 1.16 17.04
N TYR A 60 26.51 -0.04 17.39
CA TYR A 60 25.55 -0.31 18.46
C TYR A 60 26.18 -0.08 19.84
N ASN A 61 25.44 0.54 20.75
CA ASN A 61 25.66 0.46 22.19
C ASN A 61 24.29 0.30 22.88
N TYR A 62 24.00 -0.91 23.36
CA TYR A 62 22.93 -1.17 24.33
C TYR A 62 23.58 -1.27 25.72
N PRO A 63 23.03 -0.66 26.78
CA PRO A 63 23.41 -1.00 28.14
C PRO A 63 22.66 -2.27 28.59
N LEU A 64 23.44 -3.26 29.02
CA LEU A 64 23.02 -4.43 29.79
C LEU A 64 22.50 -4.00 31.17
N LEU A 65 21.35 -4.55 31.60
CA LEU A 65 20.89 -4.52 32.98
C LEU A 65 20.81 -5.96 33.50
N ASN A 66 21.59 -6.23 34.55
CA ASN A 66 21.63 -7.49 35.30
C ASN A 66 20.34 -7.70 36.12
N PRO A 67 19.92 -8.96 36.37
CA PRO A 67 18.75 -9.27 37.18
C PRO A 67 19.12 -9.50 38.64
N GLU A 68 18.41 -8.86 39.57
CA GLU A 68 18.35 -9.31 40.97
C GLU A 68 17.02 -10.00 41.27
N VAL A 69 17.15 -11.12 41.99
CA VAL A 69 16.09 -12.05 42.39
C VAL A 69 15.38 -11.51 43.63
N GLY A 70 14.04 -11.50 43.61
CA GLY A 70 13.21 -11.15 44.77
C GLY A 70 11.76 -11.66 44.64
N SER A 71 11.51 -12.80 45.29
CA SER A 71 10.28 -13.53 45.65
C SER A 71 8.87 -12.91 45.47
N CYS A 72 8.00 -13.73 44.85
CA CYS A 72 6.57 -14.07 45.06
C CYS A 72 5.44 -13.04 45.32
N SER A 73 4.39 -13.25 44.51
CA SER A 73 2.93 -13.19 44.76
C SER A 73 2.23 -11.83 44.70
N ASN A 74 1.49 -11.60 43.61
CA ASN A 74 0.03 -11.74 43.58
C ASN A 74 -0.50 -11.40 42.18
N ASP A 75 -1.21 -12.35 41.58
CA ASP A 75 -2.05 -12.15 40.40
C ASP A 75 -3.07 -11.05 40.68
N LYS A 76 -3.00 -9.96 39.90
CA LYS A 76 -4.12 -9.04 39.59
C LYS A 76 -3.74 -8.10 38.44
N ASP A 77 -4.56 -8.12 37.41
CA ASP A 77 -4.67 -7.16 36.30
C ASP A 77 -3.50 -7.03 35.31
N ALA A 78 -3.27 -8.10 34.54
CA ALA A 78 -2.45 -8.07 33.32
C ALA A 78 -3.22 -7.50 32.11
N PHE A 79 -3.77 -6.29 32.24
CA PHE A 79 -4.00 -5.39 31.10
C PHE A 79 -3.59 -4.00 31.54
N SER A 80 -2.28 -3.80 31.71
CA SER A 80 -1.69 -2.48 31.77
C SER A 80 -2.14 -1.74 30.51
N LYS A 81 -3.08 -0.82 30.69
CA LYS A 81 -3.49 0.16 29.67
C LYS A 81 -2.21 0.87 29.27
N HIS A 82 -1.62 0.44 28.15
CA HIS A 82 -0.50 1.14 27.57
C HIS A 82 -0.98 2.57 27.35
N LYS A 83 -0.42 3.51 28.11
CA LYS A 83 -0.61 4.94 27.85
C LYS A 83 -0.04 5.18 26.46
N VAL A 84 -0.91 5.16 25.45
CA VAL A 84 -0.55 5.58 24.11
C VAL A 84 -0.11 7.03 24.25
N ALA A 85 1.15 7.31 23.89
CA ALA A 85 1.66 8.66 23.89
C ALA A 85 0.72 9.53 23.05
N LYS A 86 0.29 10.66 23.61
CA LYS A 86 -0.55 11.61 22.89
C LYS A 86 0.37 12.31 21.88
N PHE A 87 0.39 11.82 20.65
CA PHE A 87 1.15 12.45 19.58
C PHE A 87 0.48 13.78 19.23
N GLU A 88 1.26 14.85 19.20
CA GLU A 88 0.81 16.11 18.60
C GLU A 88 0.69 15.87 17.09
N THR A 89 -0.52 15.91 16.56
CA THR A 89 -0.85 15.39 15.22
C THR A 89 -0.61 16.39 14.09
N LEU A 90 0.03 17.53 14.37
CA LEU A 90 0.11 18.65 13.42
C LEU A 90 1.52 18.86 12.84
N ASP A 91 2.58 18.42 13.52
CA ASP A 91 3.96 18.53 13.01
C ASP A 91 4.42 17.27 12.24
N PHE A 92 3.67 16.17 12.37
CA PHE A 92 3.98 14.85 11.84
C PHE A 92 5.38 14.34 12.23
N GLU A 93 5.99 14.85 13.29
CA GLU A 93 7.33 14.42 13.73
C GLU A 93 7.33 13.01 14.32
N TRP A 94 6.14 12.48 14.64
CA TRP A 94 5.97 11.10 15.05
C TRP A 94 6.31 10.11 13.94
N THR A 95 6.21 10.47 12.66
CA THR A 95 6.56 9.57 11.54
C THR A 95 8.04 9.20 11.58
N ASN A 96 8.89 10.16 11.97
CA ASN A 96 10.33 9.96 12.15
C ASN A 96 10.70 9.11 13.39
N LYS A 97 9.73 8.84 14.28
CA LYS A 97 9.95 8.14 15.55
C LYS A 97 9.47 6.69 15.52
N ILE A 98 8.82 6.27 14.43
CA ILE A 98 8.35 4.89 14.29
C ILE A 98 9.57 3.97 14.13
N PRO A 99 9.73 2.95 14.99
CA PRO A 99 10.83 2.01 14.83
C PRO A 99 10.66 1.20 13.54
N GLU A 100 11.75 1.05 12.80
CA GLU A 100 11.80 0.26 11.58
C GLU A 100 11.63 -1.24 11.88
N CYS A 101 11.00 -1.96 10.94
CA CYS A 101 10.90 -3.41 11.02
C CYS A 101 12.26 -4.09 10.72
N PRO A 102 12.49 -5.33 11.19
CA PRO A 102 13.69 -6.09 10.85
C PRO A 102 13.85 -6.27 9.34
N ILE A 103 15.09 -6.10 8.87
CA ILE A 103 15.46 -6.26 7.46
C ILE A 103 16.42 -7.44 7.34
N TYR A 104 16.04 -8.42 6.52
CA TYR A 104 16.82 -9.63 6.27
C TYR A 104 17.36 -9.65 4.84
N SER A 105 18.62 -10.04 4.69
CA SER A 105 19.30 -10.18 3.40
C SER A 105 19.82 -11.62 3.26
N PRO A 106 18.95 -12.59 2.92
CA PRO A 106 19.34 -13.99 2.79
C PRO A 106 20.47 -14.21 1.79
N THR A 107 21.33 -15.19 2.07
CA THR A 107 22.27 -15.69 1.05
C THR A 107 21.53 -16.42 -0.07
N MET A 108 22.24 -16.72 -1.15
CA MET A 108 21.65 -17.45 -2.29
C MET A 108 21.16 -18.85 -1.90
N GLU A 109 21.84 -19.48 -0.94
CA GLU A 109 21.50 -20.79 -0.37
C GLU A 109 20.27 -20.69 0.54
N GLU A 110 20.26 -19.71 1.44
CA GLU A 110 19.11 -19.46 2.33
C GLU A 110 17.84 -19.13 1.55
N PHE A 111 17.98 -18.45 0.41
CA PHE A 111 16.87 -18.08 -0.46
C PHE A 111 16.31 -19.25 -1.28
N GLN A 112 16.89 -20.46 -1.26
CA GLN A 112 16.32 -21.59 -2.01
C GLN A 112 15.00 -22.08 -1.41
N GLU A 113 14.87 -22.08 -0.08
CA GLU A 113 13.74 -22.65 0.64
C GLU A 113 12.97 -21.58 1.42
N PRO A 114 12.01 -20.86 0.80
CA PRO A 114 11.33 -19.71 1.42
C PRO A 114 10.68 -20.03 2.76
N LEU A 115 9.95 -21.14 2.86
CA LEU A 115 9.24 -21.51 4.08
C LEU A 115 10.19 -21.94 5.21
N VAL A 116 11.35 -22.52 4.87
CA VAL A 116 12.41 -22.82 5.84
C VAL A 116 13.05 -21.52 6.34
N TYR A 117 13.26 -20.57 5.43
CA TYR A 117 13.80 -19.26 5.79
C TYR A 117 12.85 -18.46 6.67
N LEU A 118 11.54 -18.46 6.37
CA LEU A 118 10.52 -17.82 7.19
C LEU A 118 10.48 -18.44 8.61
N GLU A 119 10.53 -19.77 8.72
CA GLU A 119 10.65 -20.45 10.02
C GLU A 119 11.91 -20.02 10.79
N LYS A 120 13.05 -19.86 10.09
CA LYS A 120 14.31 -19.41 10.69
C LYS A 120 14.21 -18.02 11.32
N ILE A 121 13.57 -17.06 10.63
CA ILE A 121 13.49 -15.67 11.10
C ILE A 121 12.27 -15.40 12.01
N ALA A 122 11.28 -16.30 12.03
CA ALA A 122 10.03 -16.13 12.77
C ALA A 122 10.19 -15.78 14.27
N PRO A 123 11.14 -16.36 15.04
CA PRO A 123 11.29 -16.04 16.46
C PRO A 123 11.58 -14.55 16.74
N GLU A 124 12.28 -13.87 15.82
CA GLU A 124 12.54 -12.43 15.90
C GLU A 124 11.44 -11.62 15.20
N ALA A 125 11.15 -11.94 13.93
CA ALA A 125 10.25 -11.15 13.09
C ALA A 125 8.81 -11.09 13.63
N SER A 126 8.31 -12.17 14.23
CA SER A 126 6.93 -12.24 14.75
C SER A 126 6.67 -11.22 15.88
N ARG A 127 7.71 -10.77 16.59
CA ARG A 127 7.59 -9.75 17.63
C ARG A 127 7.25 -8.36 17.09
N TYR A 128 7.50 -8.12 15.80
CA TYR A 128 7.25 -6.85 15.12
C TYR A 128 5.96 -6.87 14.28
N GLY A 129 5.43 -8.06 13.96
CA GLY A 129 4.25 -8.23 13.10
C GLY A 129 4.52 -8.09 11.59
N ILE A 130 5.60 -7.41 11.19
CA ILE A 130 6.04 -7.28 9.79
C ILE A 130 7.58 -7.30 9.72
N CYS A 131 8.13 -7.74 8.59
CA CYS A 131 9.57 -7.63 8.28
C CYS A 131 9.80 -7.42 6.78
N LYS A 132 11.02 -7.03 6.40
CA LYS A 132 11.43 -6.89 5.00
C LYS A 132 12.51 -7.91 4.65
N ILE A 133 12.32 -8.63 3.54
CA ILE A 133 13.32 -9.57 3.01
C ILE A 133 13.83 -9.04 1.66
N ILE A 134 15.13 -8.79 1.57
CA ILE A 134 15.79 -8.33 0.35
C ILE A 134 16.17 -9.57 -0.47
N SER A 135 15.50 -9.76 -1.61
CA SER A 135 15.80 -10.85 -2.54
C SER A 135 17.25 -10.75 -3.07
N PRO A 136 18.07 -11.81 -2.98
CA PRO A 136 19.36 -11.88 -3.67
C PRO A 136 19.19 -12.17 -5.17
N LEU A 137 17.97 -12.55 -5.60
CA LEU A 137 17.62 -12.77 -7.00
C LEU A 137 17.01 -11.50 -7.62
N VAL A 138 17.44 -11.18 -8.83
CA VAL A 138 16.91 -10.06 -9.63
C VAL A 138 16.16 -10.64 -10.83
N ALA A 139 14.91 -10.23 -11.03
CA ALA A 139 14.16 -10.60 -12.23
C ALA A 139 14.88 -10.10 -13.49
N SER A 140 15.01 -10.96 -14.50
CA SER A 140 15.56 -10.58 -15.80
C SER A 140 14.50 -9.93 -16.68
N VAL A 141 13.22 -10.23 -16.46
CA VAL A 141 12.09 -9.60 -17.14
C VAL A 141 11.34 -8.67 -16.18
N PRO A 142 11.31 -7.35 -16.41
CA PRO A 142 10.61 -6.41 -15.54
C PRO A 142 9.10 -6.67 -15.51
N ALA A 143 8.46 -6.43 -14.35
CA ALA A 143 7.02 -6.62 -14.13
C ALA A 143 6.15 -5.97 -15.22
N GLY A 144 6.44 -4.73 -15.62
CA GLY A 144 5.71 -4.04 -16.70
C GLY A 144 5.80 -4.77 -18.04
N VAL A 145 6.94 -5.39 -18.36
CA VAL A 145 7.12 -6.19 -19.58
C VAL A 145 6.32 -7.48 -19.48
N VAL A 146 6.33 -8.16 -18.33
CA VAL A 146 5.50 -9.36 -18.11
C VAL A 146 4.03 -9.03 -18.34
N LEU A 147 3.52 -7.96 -17.72
CA LEU A 147 2.12 -7.56 -17.83
C LEU A 147 1.73 -7.11 -19.25
N MET A 148 2.64 -6.53 -20.02
CA MET A 148 2.32 -6.03 -21.37
C MET A 148 2.59 -7.04 -22.49
N LYS A 149 3.58 -7.93 -22.35
CA LYS A 149 4.04 -8.82 -23.42
C LYS A 149 3.70 -10.29 -23.18
N GLU A 150 3.87 -10.79 -21.96
CA GLU A 150 3.53 -12.19 -21.64
C GLU A 150 2.03 -12.37 -21.44
N LYS A 151 1.32 -11.31 -21.05
CA LYS A 151 -0.14 -11.27 -20.91
C LYS A 151 -0.78 -10.41 -21.99
N ALA A 152 -1.13 -11.03 -23.11
CA ALA A 152 -1.81 -10.35 -24.20
C ALA A 152 -3.11 -9.69 -23.73
N GLY A 153 -3.24 -8.38 -23.97
CA GLY A 153 -4.46 -7.64 -23.67
C GLY A 153 -4.73 -7.40 -22.19
N PHE A 154 -3.72 -7.51 -21.30
CA PHE A 154 -3.89 -7.24 -19.88
C PHE A 154 -4.49 -5.84 -19.64
N LYS A 155 -5.65 -5.84 -18.97
CA LYS A 155 -6.38 -4.66 -18.52
C LYS A 155 -6.90 -4.94 -17.12
N PHE A 156 -7.09 -3.88 -16.36
CA PHE A 156 -7.66 -3.96 -15.02
C PHE A 156 -8.62 -2.81 -14.79
N THR A 157 -9.57 -3.03 -13.89
CA THR A 157 -10.49 -1.99 -13.43
C THR A 157 -9.98 -1.45 -12.11
N THR A 158 -9.85 -0.13 -12.01
CA THR A 158 -9.56 0.52 -10.72
C THR A 158 -10.81 0.52 -9.83
N ARG A 159 -10.63 0.89 -8.57
CA ARG A 159 -11.67 1.36 -7.66
C ARG A 159 -11.33 2.78 -7.27
N VAL A 160 -12.36 3.60 -7.03
CA VAL A 160 -12.15 4.94 -6.50
C VAL A 160 -12.09 4.83 -4.98
N GLN A 161 -10.96 5.20 -4.39
CA GLN A 161 -10.71 5.11 -2.97
C GLN A 161 -10.81 6.51 -2.34
N PRO A 162 -11.80 6.78 -1.46
CA PRO A 162 -11.85 8.04 -0.74
C PRO A 162 -10.74 8.10 0.30
N LEU A 163 -10.05 9.25 0.42
CA LEU A 163 -8.94 9.40 1.38
C LEU A 163 -9.43 9.54 2.82
N ARG A 164 -10.60 10.16 3.04
CA ARG A 164 -11.19 10.40 4.36
C ARG A 164 -12.49 9.62 4.53
N LEU A 165 -12.39 8.30 4.64
CA LEU A 165 -13.54 7.37 4.62
C LEU A 165 -14.65 7.68 5.65
N ALA A 166 -14.30 8.30 6.79
CA ALA A 166 -15.24 8.67 7.85
C ALA A 166 -16.20 9.81 7.45
N GLU A 167 -15.83 10.64 6.47
CA GLU A 167 -16.65 11.75 5.99
C GLU A 167 -17.78 11.30 5.05
N TRP A 168 -17.81 10.03 4.65
CA TRP A 168 -18.70 9.52 3.62
C TRP A 168 -19.78 8.58 4.16
N GLY A 169 -21.02 8.76 3.68
CA GLY A 169 -22.15 7.89 4.00
C GLY A 169 -22.03 6.50 3.37
N SER A 170 -22.82 5.54 3.87
CA SER A 170 -22.86 4.16 3.36
C SER A 170 -23.18 4.06 1.87
N ASP A 171 -24.10 4.89 1.36
CA ASP A 171 -24.45 4.97 -0.07
C ASP A 171 -23.27 5.41 -0.94
N ASP A 172 -22.45 6.33 -0.44
CA ASP A 172 -21.30 6.88 -1.16
C ASP A 172 -20.19 5.83 -1.27
N LYS A 173 -19.93 5.08 -0.19
CA LYS A 173 -18.93 4.00 -0.14
C LYS A 173 -19.16 2.93 -1.21
N VAL A 174 -20.42 2.51 -1.41
CA VAL A 174 -20.80 1.54 -2.46
C VAL A 174 -20.54 2.12 -3.85
N THR A 175 -20.87 3.40 -4.05
CA THR A 175 -20.69 4.07 -5.34
C THR A 175 -19.22 4.15 -5.72
N PHE A 176 -18.35 4.53 -4.80
CA PHE A 176 -16.91 4.67 -5.03
C PHE A 176 -16.24 3.36 -5.39
N PHE A 177 -16.59 2.29 -4.67
CA PHE A 177 -16.10 0.95 -4.94
C PHE A 177 -16.43 0.47 -6.37
N MET A 178 -17.56 0.93 -6.92
CA MET A 178 -18.04 0.56 -8.26
C MET A 178 -17.71 1.56 -9.37
N SER A 179 -17.03 2.69 -9.07
CA SER A 179 -16.88 3.82 -10.01
C SER A 179 -15.54 3.89 -10.74
N GLY A 180 -14.67 2.89 -10.61
CA GLY A 180 -13.38 2.94 -11.29
C GLY A 180 -13.47 2.71 -12.79
N ARG A 181 -12.33 2.87 -13.47
CA ARG A 181 -12.21 2.83 -14.93
C ARG A 181 -11.31 1.67 -15.33
N ASN A 182 -11.49 1.22 -16.57
CA ASN A 182 -10.62 0.22 -17.16
C ASN A 182 -9.36 0.87 -17.72
N TYR A 183 -8.21 0.32 -17.35
CA TYR A 183 -6.90 0.79 -17.80
C TYR A 183 -6.07 -0.35 -18.37
N THR A 184 -5.17 0.01 -19.29
CA THR A 184 -3.95 -0.76 -19.52
C THR A 184 -2.90 -0.34 -18.49
N PHE A 185 -1.89 -1.18 -18.24
CA PHE A 185 -0.79 -0.84 -17.32
C PHE A 185 -0.12 0.51 -17.66
N ARG A 186 0.18 0.72 -18.95
CA ARG A 186 0.85 1.93 -19.44
C ARG A 186 -0.03 3.18 -19.32
N ASP A 187 -1.33 3.06 -19.53
CA ASP A 187 -2.23 4.22 -19.45
C ASP A 187 -2.45 4.64 -17.99
N PHE A 188 -2.53 3.68 -17.08
CA PHE A 188 -2.60 3.98 -15.64
C PHE A 188 -1.31 4.63 -15.13
N GLU A 189 -0.14 4.13 -15.54
CA GLU A 189 1.16 4.73 -15.23
C GLU A 189 1.24 6.20 -15.70
N LYS A 190 0.86 6.47 -16.95
CA LYS A 190 0.82 7.84 -17.49
C LYS A 190 -0.11 8.75 -16.68
N MET A 191 -1.30 8.25 -16.33
CA MET A 191 -2.28 8.99 -15.55
C MET A 191 -1.74 9.30 -14.15
N ALA A 192 -1.17 8.30 -13.46
CA ALA A 192 -0.56 8.46 -12.15
C ALA A 192 0.60 9.46 -12.16
N ASN A 193 1.50 9.36 -13.13
CA ASN A 193 2.63 10.28 -13.28
C ASN A 193 2.18 11.71 -13.60
N LYS A 194 1.14 11.89 -14.42
CA LYS A 194 0.57 13.21 -14.70
C LYS A 194 -0.01 13.86 -13.44
N ILE A 195 -0.71 13.09 -12.61
CA ILE A 195 -1.27 13.58 -11.34
C ILE A 195 -0.14 13.94 -10.37
N PHE A 196 0.87 13.07 -10.24
CA PHE A 196 2.04 13.33 -9.40
C PHE A 196 2.77 14.62 -9.83
N ALA A 197 3.08 14.73 -11.12
CA ALA A 197 3.78 15.90 -11.67
C ALA A 197 2.97 17.19 -11.52
N HIS A 198 1.65 17.12 -11.67
CA HIS A 198 0.80 18.29 -11.43
C HIS A 198 0.82 18.72 -9.96
N ARG A 199 0.86 17.77 -9.02
CA ARG A 199 0.85 18.05 -7.58
C ARG A 199 2.18 18.65 -7.10
N TYR A 200 3.30 18.08 -7.51
CA TYR A 200 4.61 18.40 -6.97
C TYR A 200 5.53 19.15 -7.92
N ASN A 201 5.06 19.47 -9.14
CA ASN A 201 5.87 20.06 -10.19
C ASN A 201 7.19 19.31 -10.45
N SER A 202 7.16 17.98 -10.27
CA SER A 202 8.32 17.09 -10.39
C SER A 202 7.96 15.88 -11.24
N ALA A 203 8.85 15.52 -12.15
CA ALA A 203 8.77 14.26 -12.90
C ALA A 203 9.48 13.10 -12.19
N GLY A 204 10.26 13.38 -11.14
CA GLY A 204 11.03 12.39 -10.39
C GLY A 204 10.42 12.05 -9.04
N CYS A 205 10.78 10.88 -8.52
CA CYS A 205 10.41 10.46 -7.17
C CYS A 205 10.92 11.47 -6.13
N LEU A 206 10.09 11.75 -5.14
CA LEU A 206 10.47 12.56 -3.98
C LEU A 206 10.89 11.65 -2.81
N PRO A 207 11.62 12.17 -1.81
CA PRO A 207 12.01 11.39 -0.65
C PRO A 207 10.82 10.73 0.04
N ALA A 208 10.96 9.46 0.46
CA ALA A 208 9.87 8.70 1.09
C ALA A 208 9.34 9.39 2.36
N THR A 209 10.24 9.94 3.18
CA THR A 209 9.89 10.71 4.39
C THR A 209 9.06 11.96 4.09
N PHE A 210 9.32 12.62 2.96
CA PHE A 210 8.51 13.76 2.51
C PHE A 210 7.11 13.30 2.08
N ILE A 211 7.03 12.26 1.23
CA ILE A 211 5.75 11.72 0.76
C ILE A 211 4.90 11.18 1.91
N GLU A 212 5.51 10.59 2.94
CA GLU A 212 4.80 10.11 4.12
C GLU A 212 4.15 11.26 4.91
N LYS A 213 4.89 12.34 5.18
CA LYS A 213 4.35 13.53 5.85
C LYS A 213 3.23 14.17 5.04
N GLU A 214 3.42 14.28 3.72
CA GLU A 214 2.40 14.80 2.80
C GLU A 214 1.14 13.93 2.77
N PHE A 215 1.30 12.61 2.82
CA PHE A 215 0.16 11.69 2.91
C PHE A 215 -0.65 11.95 4.19
N TRP A 216 0.01 12.02 5.36
CA TRP A 216 -0.69 12.26 6.62
C TRP A 216 -1.32 13.66 6.69
N HIS A 217 -0.67 14.67 6.11
CA HIS A 217 -1.25 15.99 5.93
C HIS A 217 -2.52 15.94 5.06
N GLU A 218 -2.48 15.18 3.95
CA GLU A 218 -3.62 15.02 3.05
C GLU A 218 -4.79 14.29 3.72
N ILE A 219 -4.50 13.29 4.55
CA ILE A 219 -5.51 12.57 5.34
C ILE A 219 -6.14 13.49 6.41
N ALA A 220 -5.34 14.31 7.08
CA ALA A 220 -5.82 15.16 8.18
C ALA A 220 -6.64 16.37 7.69
N SER A 221 -6.19 17.04 6.63
CA SER A 221 -6.79 18.31 6.18
C SER A 221 -6.65 18.58 4.68
N GLY A 222 -6.36 17.55 3.89
CA GLY A 222 -6.18 17.66 2.44
C GLY A 222 -7.46 17.97 1.68
N LYS A 223 -7.29 18.38 0.41
CA LYS A 223 -8.39 18.73 -0.50
C LYS A 223 -8.75 17.63 -1.49
N THR A 224 -7.90 16.63 -1.65
CA THR A 224 -8.11 15.49 -2.56
C THR A 224 -9.17 14.59 -1.97
N GLU A 225 -10.30 14.46 -2.66
CA GLU A 225 -11.41 13.61 -2.19
C GLU A 225 -11.06 12.12 -2.27
N SER A 226 -10.47 11.72 -3.40
CA SER A 226 -10.25 10.31 -3.72
C SER A 226 -9.08 10.09 -4.67
N VAL A 227 -8.56 8.87 -4.67
CA VAL A 227 -7.55 8.37 -5.61
C VAL A 227 -8.06 7.12 -6.32
N GLU A 228 -7.41 6.71 -7.40
CA GLU A 228 -7.73 5.44 -8.07
C GLU A 228 -6.74 4.35 -7.64
N TYR A 229 -7.23 3.15 -7.36
CA TYR A 229 -6.41 2.03 -6.93
C TYR A 229 -6.97 0.73 -7.50
N ALA A 230 -6.13 -0.10 -8.11
CA ALA A 230 -6.55 -1.43 -8.54
C ALA A 230 -6.08 -2.45 -7.50
N CYS A 231 -7.01 -3.00 -6.74
CA CYS A 231 -6.78 -4.06 -5.77
C CYS A 231 -7.46 -5.35 -6.23
N ASP A 232 -6.96 -6.48 -5.72
CA ASP A 232 -7.53 -7.81 -5.98
C ASP A 232 -7.59 -8.14 -7.49
N VAL A 233 -6.59 -7.67 -8.25
CA VAL A 233 -6.54 -7.91 -9.70
C VAL A 233 -5.96 -9.29 -9.96
N ASP A 234 -6.70 -10.12 -10.68
CA ASP A 234 -6.24 -11.47 -11.01
C ASP A 234 -4.94 -11.46 -11.82
N GLY A 235 -4.01 -12.30 -11.39
CA GLY A 235 -2.81 -12.66 -12.12
C GLY A 235 -1.51 -12.35 -11.38
N SER A 236 -0.39 -12.43 -12.10
CA SER A 236 0.95 -12.24 -11.55
C SER A 236 1.86 -11.45 -12.50
N ALA A 237 2.87 -10.79 -11.95
CA ALA A 237 3.94 -10.11 -12.70
C ALA A 237 5.29 -10.84 -12.60
N PHE A 238 5.31 -12.05 -12.04
CA PHE A 238 6.47 -12.95 -12.16
C PHE A 238 6.54 -13.49 -13.59
N SER A 239 7.72 -13.41 -14.20
CA SER A 239 7.93 -13.93 -15.56
C SER A 239 7.74 -15.44 -15.64
N SER A 240 7.20 -15.88 -16.77
CA SER A 240 7.14 -17.29 -17.16
C SER A 240 8.42 -17.76 -17.89
N SER A 241 9.36 -16.86 -18.16
CA SER A 241 10.61 -17.19 -18.83
C SER A 241 11.43 -18.21 -18.01
N PRO A 242 11.94 -19.29 -18.63
CA PRO A 242 12.77 -20.29 -17.94
C PRO A 242 14.15 -19.74 -17.52
N SER A 243 14.57 -18.60 -18.08
CA SER A 243 15.81 -17.90 -17.75
C SER A 243 15.64 -16.79 -16.72
N ASP A 244 14.41 -16.51 -16.25
CA ASP A 244 14.19 -15.54 -15.19
C ASP A 244 14.44 -16.17 -13.82
N PRO A 245 15.50 -15.76 -13.09
CA PRO A 245 15.89 -16.45 -11.86
C PRO A 245 14.85 -16.27 -10.76
N LEU A 246 14.22 -15.10 -10.64
CA LEU A 246 13.20 -14.83 -9.64
C LEU A 246 11.88 -15.56 -9.97
N GLY A 247 11.44 -15.52 -11.23
CA GLY A 247 10.26 -16.20 -11.74
C GLY A 247 10.36 -17.73 -11.65
N LYS A 248 11.56 -18.28 -11.86
CA LYS A 248 11.78 -19.73 -11.70
C LYS A 248 11.90 -20.16 -10.24
N SER A 249 12.33 -19.28 -9.34
CA SER A 249 12.56 -19.58 -7.92
C SER A 249 11.30 -20.08 -7.19
N ARG A 250 11.51 -20.63 -5.99
CA ARG A 250 10.44 -21.01 -5.06
C ARG A 250 9.79 -19.80 -4.37
N TRP A 251 10.39 -18.62 -4.48
CA TRP A 251 9.83 -17.33 -4.04
C TRP A 251 8.85 -16.71 -5.04
N ASN A 252 8.67 -17.32 -6.22
CA ASN A 252 7.56 -16.95 -7.09
C ASN A 252 6.24 -17.23 -6.37
N LEU A 253 5.47 -16.17 -6.07
CA LEU A 253 4.26 -16.25 -5.25
C LEU A 253 3.17 -17.14 -5.86
N LYS A 254 3.23 -17.43 -7.17
CA LYS A 254 2.35 -18.43 -7.81
C LYS A 254 2.60 -19.86 -7.32
N LYS A 255 3.77 -20.13 -6.74
CA LYS A 255 4.21 -21.47 -6.30
C LYS A 255 4.22 -21.60 -4.78
N LEU A 256 4.32 -20.48 -4.06
CA LEU A 256 4.59 -20.43 -2.63
C LEU A 256 3.56 -21.23 -1.81
N SER A 257 2.27 -21.02 -2.08
CA SER A 257 1.15 -21.69 -1.41
C SER A 257 1.14 -23.21 -1.59
N ARG A 258 1.80 -23.73 -2.65
CA ARG A 258 1.85 -25.15 -3.00
C ARG A 258 3.14 -25.85 -2.58
N LEU A 259 4.07 -25.14 -1.93
CA LEU A 259 5.32 -25.74 -1.47
C LEU A 259 5.09 -26.81 -0.38
N PRO A 260 5.99 -27.81 -0.24
CA PRO A 260 5.82 -28.92 0.70
C PRO A 260 5.62 -28.56 2.18
N LYS A 261 6.04 -27.36 2.62
CA LYS A 261 5.82 -26.88 3.99
C LYS A 261 4.57 -26.02 4.15
N SER A 262 3.90 -25.64 3.06
CA SER A 262 2.64 -24.92 3.12
C SER A 262 1.50 -25.89 3.37
N ILE A 263 0.68 -25.64 4.39
CA ILE A 263 -0.54 -26.42 4.64
C ILE A 263 -1.59 -26.19 3.54
N LEU A 264 -1.57 -25.00 2.92
CA LEU A 264 -2.49 -24.64 1.82
C LEU A 264 -2.31 -25.52 0.59
N ARG A 265 -1.19 -26.25 0.47
CA ARG A 265 -0.99 -27.22 -0.61
C ARG A 265 -2.07 -28.31 -0.64
N LEU A 266 -2.68 -28.60 0.51
CA LEU A 266 -3.70 -29.63 0.68
C LEU A 266 -5.10 -29.17 0.21
N LEU A 267 -5.30 -27.88 -0.05
CA LEU A 267 -6.57 -27.37 -0.57
C LEU A 267 -6.75 -27.81 -2.02
N GLU A 268 -7.83 -28.52 -2.32
CA GLU A 268 -8.11 -28.99 -3.68
C GLU A 268 -8.56 -27.86 -4.61
N THR A 269 -9.15 -26.80 -4.05
CA THR A 269 -9.66 -25.65 -4.78
C THR A 269 -8.66 -24.49 -4.73
N SER A 270 -8.64 -23.70 -5.81
CA SER A 270 -7.91 -22.43 -5.83
C SER A 270 -8.76 -21.32 -5.25
N ILE A 271 -8.18 -20.54 -4.34
CA ILE A 271 -8.79 -19.41 -3.66
C ILE A 271 -7.98 -18.15 -4.02
N PRO A 272 -8.56 -17.18 -4.75
CA PRO A 272 -7.90 -15.92 -5.05
C PRO A 272 -7.44 -15.19 -3.79
N GLY A 273 -6.21 -14.70 -3.79
CA GLY A 273 -5.61 -14.02 -2.62
C GLY A 273 -5.01 -14.96 -1.58
N VAL A 274 -5.36 -16.24 -1.58
CA VAL A 274 -4.88 -17.23 -0.59
C VAL A 274 -3.95 -18.25 -1.24
N THR A 275 -4.43 -19.00 -2.23
CA THR A 275 -3.60 -19.98 -2.94
C THR A 275 -3.02 -19.42 -4.23
N GLU A 276 -3.67 -18.43 -4.82
CA GLU A 276 -3.23 -17.72 -6.02
C GLU A 276 -2.96 -16.25 -5.68
N PRO A 277 -1.84 -15.67 -6.11
CA PRO A 277 -1.51 -14.28 -5.80
C PRO A 277 -2.44 -13.31 -6.55
N MET A 278 -2.63 -12.13 -5.97
CA MET A 278 -3.31 -11.00 -6.61
C MET A 278 -2.33 -9.88 -6.90
N LEU A 279 -2.64 -9.07 -7.92
CA LEU A 279 -1.91 -7.86 -8.26
C LEU A 279 -2.57 -6.65 -7.60
N TYR A 280 -1.73 -5.76 -7.12
CA TYR A 280 -2.11 -4.44 -6.63
C TYR A 280 -1.36 -3.38 -7.42
N ILE A 281 -2.10 -2.46 -8.03
CA ILE A 281 -1.55 -1.39 -8.88
C ILE A 281 -2.01 -0.06 -8.32
N GLY A 282 -1.07 0.65 -7.70
CA GLY A 282 -1.31 1.90 -6.98
C GLY A 282 -0.76 3.13 -7.67
N MET A 283 -1.25 4.28 -7.21
CA MET A 283 -0.73 5.61 -7.52
C MET A 283 -0.44 6.36 -6.21
N LEU A 284 0.06 7.60 -6.32
CA LEU A 284 0.28 8.47 -5.16
C LEU A 284 -0.97 8.49 -4.25
N PHE A 285 -0.75 8.23 -2.96
CA PHE A 285 -1.74 8.18 -1.88
C PHE A 285 -2.79 7.06 -1.96
N SER A 286 -2.73 6.15 -2.93
CA SER A 286 -3.46 4.89 -2.80
C SER A 286 -2.96 4.12 -1.57
N MET A 287 -3.88 3.57 -0.78
CA MET A 287 -3.59 2.99 0.53
C MET A 287 -4.33 1.66 0.74
N PHE A 288 -3.89 0.90 1.73
CA PHE A 288 -4.65 -0.18 2.33
C PHE A 288 -4.88 0.21 3.79
N ALA A 289 -6.14 0.15 4.24
CA ALA A 289 -6.48 0.50 5.62
C ALA A 289 -5.97 -0.58 6.59
N TRP A 290 -5.91 -0.26 7.87
CA TRP A 290 -5.59 -1.22 8.93
C TRP A 290 -6.50 -2.45 8.85
N HIS A 291 -5.90 -3.63 8.73
CA HIS A 291 -6.60 -4.92 8.70
C HIS A 291 -5.65 -6.04 9.17
N VAL A 292 -6.20 -7.24 9.27
CA VAL A 292 -5.46 -8.50 9.46
C VAL A 292 -5.91 -9.45 8.36
N GLU A 293 -5.03 -10.37 7.96
CA GLU A 293 -5.35 -11.35 6.94
C GLU A 293 -6.45 -12.31 7.39
N ASP A 294 -7.25 -12.77 6.44
CA ASP A 294 -8.26 -13.80 6.68
C ASP A 294 -7.60 -15.06 7.25
N HIS A 295 -8.24 -15.65 8.26
CA HIS A 295 -7.70 -16.79 9.01
C HIS A 295 -6.32 -16.56 9.66
N TYR A 296 -5.89 -15.29 9.81
CA TYR A 296 -4.58 -14.92 10.35
C TYR A 296 -3.42 -15.61 9.60
N LEU A 297 -3.59 -15.77 8.28
CA LEU A 297 -2.54 -16.29 7.41
C LEU A 297 -1.35 -15.32 7.33
N TYR A 298 -0.21 -15.88 6.90
CA TYR A 298 0.99 -15.12 6.53
C TYR A 298 0.89 -14.55 5.12
#